data_AF-A0A4U6T0V0-F1
#
_entry.id   AF-A0A4U6T0V0-F1
#
_cell.length_a   1.000
_cell.length_b   1.000
_cell.length_c   1.000
_cell.angle_alpha   90.00
_cell.angle_beta   90.00
_cell.angle_gamma   90.00
#
_symmetry.space_group_name_H-M   'P 1'
#
loop_
_entity.id
_entity.type
_entity.pdbx_description
1 polymer ?
#
loop_
_entity_poly.entity_id
_entity_poly.type
_entity_poly.pdbx_seq_one_letter_code
_entity_poly.pdbx_strand_id
1 'polypeptide(L)'
;MKAPESQTAMSVMQQAQSHCNIWFICKGKLVFFREANCCLLTKSKSARPSCGVGNPKMDVQSFLQPNLEAKRLEYMYIKEMKLRKETEEELSQQMEETESLKQATLMLQNELDWYRYQWKENASALQEANQQKCLLEHQISESDSIASYLGESMRVSDPLVQSLKLAYSKVKRERDDAVKKARDMHMEKELTAPCAYGVMNSEFSLLELEQATQVFSRSLNIGRGGFGSVYKGFLRGTTVAIKILDTESLHAQSQFQQEVVILSRVRHPHLVTLIGACPEASALVYEFLPNGSLEDRLNCVDNTPPLTWQVRIRIIREVCSALIFLHKHKPHPVVHGDLKPGNILLDANLLSKVSDFGISRLLLESSVTGSDAHFTSQPMGTPAYMDPEFFGTGELTPQSDTYSFGVTILRLLTGMAPLRLIRVVQGALNDDDLHSVLDHSAGEWPLVQAEQLARIGLQCSELSRQKRPDLQRGVWRVIEPIIKEDHVPLSQSFRSMFSESSRTVAMPSYFLCPISQVLMRDPQVAADGFTYEADALRRWLDSGHDTSPMTNKTLSNSDTIPNHSMRSAIQEYLRQNKMQELFALG
;
A
#
# COMPACT_ATOMS: atom_id res chain seq x y z
N MET A 1 63.63 -15.45 34.73
CA MET A 1 62.85 -15.09 35.93
C MET A 1 63.65 -14.03 36.68
N LYS A 2 63.12 -12.81 36.84
CA LYS A 2 63.81 -11.74 37.57
C LYS A 2 63.43 -11.84 39.06
N ALA A 3 64.37 -11.52 39.95
CA ALA A 3 64.07 -11.48 41.39
C ALA A 3 62.96 -10.45 41.67
N PRO A 4 62.05 -10.71 42.61
CA PRO A 4 60.92 -9.82 42.85
C PRO A 4 61.37 -8.49 43.49
N GLU A 5 61.00 -7.36 42.87
CA GLU A 5 61.43 -6.01 43.26
C GLU A 5 60.51 -5.32 44.30
N SER A 6 59.38 -5.96 44.65
CA SER A 6 58.46 -5.44 45.66
C SER A 6 59.07 -5.51 47.06
N GLN A 7 58.94 -4.42 47.83
CA GLN A 7 59.43 -4.35 49.22
C GLN A 7 58.91 -5.50 50.10
N THR A 8 57.64 -5.89 49.91
CA THR A 8 57.05 -7.00 50.67
C THR A 8 57.69 -8.35 50.31
N ALA A 9 57.96 -8.60 49.03
CA ALA A 9 58.58 -9.84 48.58
C ALA A 9 60.04 -9.95 49.05
N MET A 10 60.78 -8.84 49.01
CA MET A 10 62.15 -8.76 49.54
C MET A 10 62.20 -9.03 51.04
N SER A 11 61.25 -8.50 51.81
CA SER A 11 61.15 -8.74 53.26
C SER A 11 60.91 -10.21 53.58
N VAL A 12 59.98 -10.87 52.87
CA VAL A 12 59.72 -12.31 53.01
C VAL A 12 60.96 -13.15 52.68
N MET A 13 61.72 -12.78 51.65
CA MET A 13 62.96 -13.48 51.30
C MET A 13 64.06 -13.34 52.35
N GLN A 14 64.16 -12.19 53.04
CA GLN A 14 65.16 -11.95 54.09
C GLN A 14 64.80 -12.61 55.42
N GLN A 15 63.51 -12.70 55.77
CA GLN A 15 63.08 -13.24 57.05
C GLN A 15 62.90 -14.76 57.04
N ALA A 16 62.66 -15.35 55.87
CA ALA A 16 62.42 -16.78 55.75
C ALA A 16 63.71 -17.60 55.89
N GLN A 17 63.66 -18.61 56.77
CA GLN A 17 64.78 -19.52 57.06
C GLN A 17 65.29 -20.24 55.80
N SER A 18 66.59 -20.55 55.77
CA SER A 18 67.31 -21.04 54.59
C SER A 18 66.88 -22.43 54.09
N HIS A 19 66.14 -23.18 54.92
CA HIS A 19 65.61 -24.50 54.59
C HIS A 19 64.14 -24.46 54.14
N CYS A 20 63.57 -23.27 53.92
CA CYS A 20 62.20 -23.13 53.42
C CYS A 20 62.20 -22.82 51.92
N ASN A 21 61.36 -23.57 51.18
CA ASN A 21 61.00 -23.26 49.81
C ASN A 21 60.06 -22.04 49.79
N ILE A 22 60.26 -21.13 48.84
CA ILE A 22 59.40 -19.94 48.67
C ILE A 22 58.98 -19.84 47.21
N TRP A 23 57.69 -19.60 46.97
CA TRP A 23 57.11 -19.36 45.64
C TRP A 23 56.37 -18.02 45.61
N PHE A 24 56.64 -17.20 44.59
CA PHE A 24 55.88 -15.98 44.32
C PHE A 24 55.03 -16.16 43.07
N ILE A 25 53.70 -16.10 43.25
CA ILE A 25 52.71 -16.28 42.18
C ILE A 25 51.96 -14.96 41.98
N CYS A 26 51.88 -14.47 40.75
CA CYS A 26 51.11 -13.29 40.39
C CYS A 26 50.13 -13.65 39.26
N LYS A 27 48.83 -13.35 39.46
CA LYS A 27 47.75 -13.66 38.50
C LYS A 27 47.78 -15.11 37.99
N GLY A 28 48.03 -16.05 38.90
CA GLY A 28 48.04 -17.50 38.60
C GLY A 28 49.30 -18.01 37.88
N LYS A 29 50.34 -17.19 37.68
CA LYS A 29 51.62 -17.63 37.10
C LYS A 29 52.76 -17.54 38.11
N LEU A 30 53.59 -18.57 38.19
CA LEU A 30 54.79 -18.58 39.02
C LEU A 30 55.83 -17.61 38.44
N VAL A 31 56.22 -16.62 39.23
CA VAL A 31 57.14 -15.55 38.81
C VAL A 31 58.57 -15.80 39.30
N PHE A 32 58.72 -16.34 40.51
CA PHE A 32 60.01 -16.64 41.13
C PHE A 32 59.88 -17.76 42.17
N PHE A 33 60.91 -18.59 42.32
CA PHE A 33 61.00 -19.58 43.38
C PHE A 33 62.42 -19.66 43.99
N ARG A 34 62.50 -19.98 45.28
CA ARG A 34 63.75 -20.25 46.02
C ARG A 34 63.64 -21.63 46.67
N GLU A 35 64.54 -22.54 46.31
CA GLU A 35 64.63 -23.86 46.95
C GLU A 35 65.49 -23.83 48.23
N ALA A 36 65.15 -24.70 49.16
CA ALA A 36 65.81 -24.91 50.44
C ALA A 36 67.20 -25.56 50.26
N ASN A 37 68.22 -24.99 50.90
CA ASN A 37 69.56 -25.60 50.89
C ASN A 37 69.67 -26.70 51.96
N CYS A 38 69.57 -27.97 51.55
CA CYS A 38 69.92 -29.11 52.39
C CYS A 38 71.42 -29.42 52.28
N CYS A 39 72.24 -28.92 53.21
CA CYS A 39 73.61 -29.38 53.37
C CYS A 39 73.67 -30.64 54.25
N LEU A 40 74.22 -31.70 53.68
CA LEU A 40 74.49 -33.02 54.27
C LEU A 40 75.40 -32.92 55.50
N LEU A 41 75.01 -33.58 56.59
CA LEU A 41 75.84 -33.81 57.78
C LEU A 41 77.10 -34.62 57.43
N THR A 42 78.24 -33.93 57.34
CA THR A 42 79.56 -34.55 57.24
C THR A 42 79.98 -35.16 58.58
N LYS A 43 80.38 -36.44 58.55
CA LYS A 43 81.10 -37.15 59.62
C LYS A 43 82.33 -36.36 60.08
N SER A 44 82.49 -36.16 61.39
CA SER A 44 83.75 -35.72 61.99
C SER A 44 84.28 -36.77 62.98
N LYS A 45 85.59 -37.04 62.85
CA LYS A 45 86.41 -37.94 63.68
C LYS A 45 87.00 -37.18 64.87
N SER A 46 87.31 -37.98 65.89
CA SER A 46 88.38 -37.86 66.90
C SER A 46 88.26 -36.86 68.05
N ALA A 47 88.35 -37.39 69.28
CA ALA A 47 89.47 -37.14 70.20
C ALA A 47 89.52 -38.23 71.31
N ARG A 48 90.72 -38.76 71.61
CA ARG A 48 91.07 -39.57 72.79
C ARG A 48 91.36 -38.66 74.00
N PRO A 49 91.41 -39.19 75.25
CA PRO A 49 92.69 -39.66 75.82
C PRO A 49 92.55 -41.00 76.61
N SER A 50 93.46 -41.97 76.45
CA SER A 50 94.50 -42.45 77.40
C SER A 50 93.98 -42.90 78.78
N CYS A 51 94.39 -43.98 79.44
CA CYS A 51 95.41 -45.02 79.28
C CYS A 51 95.09 -46.09 80.35
N GLY A 52 95.41 -47.35 80.13
CA GLY A 52 95.28 -48.40 81.14
C GLY A 52 95.56 -49.77 80.56
N VAL A 53 96.84 -50.17 80.59
CA VAL A 53 97.34 -51.45 80.10
C VAL A 53 96.86 -52.60 80.98
N GLY A 54 96.38 -53.67 80.34
CA GLY A 54 96.11 -54.95 80.98
C GLY A 54 95.59 -55.98 79.98
N ASN A 55 96.52 -56.60 79.24
CA ASN A 55 96.26 -57.92 78.63
C ASN A 55 96.15 -58.95 79.79
N PRO A 56 95.36 -60.03 79.69
CA PRO A 56 95.61 -60.98 78.60
C PRO A 56 94.41 -61.82 78.09
N LYS A 57 94.66 -62.41 76.91
CA LYS A 57 94.11 -63.65 76.36
C LYS A 57 92.64 -63.64 75.90
N MET A 58 92.51 -63.53 74.57
CA MET A 58 91.35 -63.95 73.78
C MET A 58 91.06 -65.45 73.99
N ASP A 59 89.78 -65.74 74.23
CA ASP A 59 89.19 -67.06 74.00
C ASP A 59 88.29 -66.97 72.76
N VAL A 60 88.68 -67.67 71.69
CA VAL A 60 88.13 -67.51 70.32
C VAL A 60 86.80 -68.27 70.16
N GLN A 61 86.34 -68.98 71.18
CA GLN A 61 85.06 -69.69 71.17
C GLN A 61 83.88 -68.94 71.80
N SER A 62 84.11 -67.82 72.53
CA SER A 62 83.01 -67.03 73.13
C SER A 62 82.43 -65.93 72.23
N PHE A 63 83.04 -65.70 71.05
CA PHE A 63 82.68 -64.59 70.14
C PHE A 63 81.75 -64.97 68.98
N LEU A 64 81.56 -66.26 68.69
CA LEU A 64 80.77 -66.72 67.54
C LEU A 64 79.26 -66.70 67.80
N GLN A 65 78.84 -66.96 69.04
CA GLN A 65 77.43 -67.02 69.43
C GLN A 65 76.76 -65.63 69.53
N PRO A 66 77.37 -64.61 70.15
CA PRO A 66 76.81 -63.26 70.22
C PRO A 66 76.79 -62.54 68.85
N ASN A 67 77.74 -62.86 67.97
CA ASN A 67 77.84 -62.25 66.63
C ASN A 67 76.75 -62.77 65.68
N LEU A 68 76.41 -64.06 65.79
CA LEU A 68 75.30 -64.65 65.03
C LEU A 68 73.95 -64.09 65.51
N GLU A 69 73.80 -63.88 66.83
CA GLU A 69 72.60 -63.31 67.44
C GLU A 69 72.44 -61.81 67.13
N ALA A 70 73.54 -61.03 67.13
CA ALA A 70 73.55 -59.64 66.71
C ALA A 70 73.15 -59.47 65.23
N LYS A 71 73.68 -60.31 64.32
CA LYS A 71 73.27 -60.30 62.90
C LYS A 71 71.81 -60.71 62.71
N ARG A 72 71.29 -61.63 63.53
CA ARG A 72 69.88 -62.02 63.53
C ARG A 72 68.98 -60.87 63.97
N LEU A 73 69.37 -60.15 65.03
CA LEU A 73 68.67 -58.96 65.50
C LEU A 73 68.71 -57.81 64.48
N GLU A 74 69.86 -57.57 63.84
CA GLU A 74 70.01 -56.58 62.77
C GLU A 74 69.11 -56.90 61.56
N TYR A 75 69.05 -58.17 61.14
CA TYR A 75 68.12 -58.62 60.11
C TYR A 75 66.65 -58.42 60.50
N MET A 76 66.29 -58.74 61.75
CA MET A 76 64.93 -58.51 62.26
C MET A 76 64.58 -57.03 62.29
N TYR A 77 65.49 -56.17 62.75
CA TYR A 77 65.31 -54.72 62.78
C TYR A 77 65.14 -54.13 61.37
N ILE A 78 65.97 -54.55 60.40
CA ILE A 78 65.84 -54.11 59.00
C ILE A 78 64.50 -54.57 58.41
N LYS A 79 64.07 -55.81 58.70
CA LYS A 79 62.77 -56.33 58.25
C LYS A 79 61.61 -55.54 58.84
N GLU A 80 61.68 -55.20 60.12
CA GLU A 80 60.67 -54.39 60.81
C GLU A 80 60.64 -52.95 60.27
N MET A 81 61.79 -52.34 60.03
CA MET A 81 61.89 -51.01 59.41
C MET A 81 61.28 -50.97 58.01
N LYS A 82 61.53 -51.99 57.18
CA LYS A 82 60.90 -52.10 55.84
C LYS A 82 59.39 -52.24 55.95
N LEU A 83 58.91 -53.14 56.82
CA LEU A 83 57.49 -53.33 57.04
C LEU A 83 56.81 -52.05 57.53
N ARG A 84 57.42 -51.32 58.48
CA ARG A 84 56.93 -50.03 58.96
C ARG A 84 56.83 -49.00 57.83
N LYS A 85 57.85 -48.91 56.98
CA LYS A 85 57.86 -47.99 55.83
C LYS A 85 56.74 -48.32 54.84
N GLU A 86 56.56 -49.61 54.52
CA GLU A 86 55.47 -50.08 53.65
C GLU A 86 54.10 -49.74 54.25
N THR A 87 53.89 -49.98 55.55
CA THR A 87 52.63 -49.63 56.23
C THR A 87 52.38 -48.12 56.33
N GLU A 88 53.42 -47.31 56.48
CA GLU A 88 53.31 -45.84 56.51
C GLU A 88 52.96 -45.28 55.12
N GLU A 89 53.55 -45.84 54.06
CA GLU A 89 53.21 -45.50 52.68
C GLU A 89 51.76 -45.88 52.34
N GLU A 90 51.32 -47.08 52.71
CA GLU A 90 49.94 -47.53 52.55
C GLU A 90 48.95 -46.62 53.32
N LEU A 91 49.29 -46.26 54.56
CA LEU A 91 48.46 -45.36 55.37
C LEU A 91 48.39 -43.95 54.76
N SER A 92 49.50 -43.44 54.24
CA SER A 92 49.54 -42.14 53.56
C SER A 92 48.66 -42.14 52.32
N GLN A 93 48.70 -43.21 51.51
CA GLN A 93 47.85 -43.35 50.33
C GLN A 93 46.36 -43.40 50.71
N GLN A 94 46.00 -44.17 51.75
CA GLN A 94 44.62 -44.21 52.23
C GLN A 94 44.13 -42.85 52.75
N MET A 95 45.00 -42.08 53.41
CA MET A 95 44.67 -40.72 53.86
C MET A 95 44.41 -39.77 52.69
N GLU A 96 45.22 -39.82 51.63
CA GLU A 96 45.00 -39.01 50.42
C GLU A 96 43.70 -39.41 49.69
N GLU A 97 43.43 -40.70 49.56
CA GLU A 97 42.19 -41.21 48.96
C GLU A 97 40.95 -40.79 49.76
N THR A 98 41.00 -40.89 51.09
CA THR A 98 39.89 -40.43 51.94
C THR A 98 39.70 -38.92 51.88
N GLU A 99 40.76 -38.13 51.78
CA GLU A 99 40.65 -36.68 51.65
C GLU A 99 40.07 -36.27 50.28
N SER A 100 40.48 -36.95 49.21
CA SER A 100 39.89 -36.80 47.87
C SER A 100 38.40 -37.13 47.87
N LEU A 101 38.01 -38.24 48.52
CA LEU A 101 36.60 -38.65 48.62
C LEU A 101 35.76 -37.64 49.42
N LYS A 102 36.30 -37.06 50.49
CA LYS A 102 35.64 -35.98 51.24
C LYS A 102 35.41 -34.75 50.38
N GLN A 103 36.41 -34.35 49.59
CA GLN A 103 36.29 -33.21 48.67
C GLN A 103 35.22 -33.46 47.60
N ALA A 104 35.21 -34.64 46.98
CA ALA A 104 34.19 -35.03 46.01
C ALA A 104 32.77 -35.04 46.65
N THR A 105 32.65 -35.54 47.88
CA THR A 105 31.38 -35.55 48.61
C THR A 105 30.88 -34.12 48.88
N LEU A 106 31.78 -33.22 49.27
CA LEU A 106 31.44 -31.81 49.51
C LEU A 106 30.98 -31.11 48.22
N MET A 107 31.61 -31.41 47.08
CA MET A 107 31.18 -30.87 45.77
C MET A 107 29.76 -31.34 45.42
N LEU A 108 29.49 -32.64 45.56
CA LEU A 108 28.15 -33.20 45.33
C LEU A 108 27.10 -32.61 46.29
N GLN A 109 27.46 -32.37 47.55
CA GLN A 109 26.59 -31.73 48.53
C GLN A 109 26.20 -30.31 48.06
N ASN A 110 27.17 -29.53 47.60
CA ASN A 110 26.93 -28.18 47.09
C ASN A 110 26.05 -28.18 45.83
N GLU A 111 26.24 -29.13 44.91
CA GLU A 111 25.38 -29.27 43.73
C GLU A 111 23.94 -29.62 44.14
N LEU A 112 23.75 -30.56 45.06
CA LEU A 112 22.43 -30.92 45.56
C LEU A 112 21.72 -29.74 46.22
N ASP A 113 22.43 -28.92 47.00
CA ASP A 113 21.86 -27.74 47.62
C ASP A 113 21.50 -26.66 46.58
N TRP A 114 22.28 -26.53 45.51
CA TRP A 114 21.94 -25.66 44.37
C TRP A 114 20.66 -26.11 43.66
N TYR A 115 20.53 -27.41 43.35
CA TYR A 115 19.31 -27.95 42.75
C TYR A 115 18.08 -27.79 43.65
N ARG A 116 18.24 -27.97 44.97
CA ARG A 116 17.17 -27.72 45.95
C ARG A 116 16.73 -26.27 45.97
N TYR A 117 17.66 -25.33 45.83
CA TYR A 117 17.35 -23.91 45.74
C TYR A 117 16.53 -23.61 44.49
N GLN A 118 16.98 -24.04 43.31
CA GLN A 118 16.23 -23.85 42.06
C GLN A 118 14.85 -24.49 42.08
N TRP A 119 14.73 -25.69 42.66
CA TRP A 119 13.45 -26.36 42.77
C TRP A 119 12.45 -25.56 43.61
N LYS A 120 12.91 -24.92 44.69
CA LYS A 120 12.06 -24.03 45.51
C LYS A 120 11.62 -22.78 44.75
N GLU A 121 12.51 -22.13 44.01
CA GLU A 121 12.14 -20.97 43.18
C GLU A 121 11.09 -21.34 42.13
N ASN A 122 11.30 -22.44 41.40
CA ASN A 122 10.36 -22.93 40.40
C ASN A 122 9.01 -23.33 41.02
N ALA A 123 9.00 -23.93 42.21
CA ALA A 123 7.77 -24.27 42.92
C ALA A 123 6.99 -23.01 43.34
N SER A 124 7.67 -21.96 43.79
CA SER A 124 7.05 -20.67 44.12
C SER A 124 6.46 -20.00 42.88
N ALA A 125 7.23 -19.94 41.78
CA ALA A 125 6.76 -19.37 40.52
C ALA A 125 5.54 -20.12 39.95
N LEU A 126 5.53 -21.46 40.06
CA LEU A 126 4.39 -22.28 39.66
C LEU A 126 3.15 -22.00 40.51
N GLN A 127 3.31 -21.78 41.82
CA GLN A 127 2.21 -21.42 42.71
C GLN A 127 1.62 -20.06 42.35
N GLU A 128 2.45 -19.05 42.08
CA GLU A 128 2.01 -17.72 41.64
C GLU A 128 1.26 -17.79 40.30
N ALA A 129 1.79 -18.53 39.33
CA ALA A 129 1.13 -18.73 38.04
C ALA A 129 -0.24 -19.41 38.20
N ASN A 130 -0.36 -20.40 39.09
CA ASN A 130 -1.63 -21.06 39.38
C ASN A 130 -2.64 -20.12 40.05
N GLN A 131 -2.20 -19.22 40.93
CA GLN A 131 -3.08 -18.20 41.52
C GLN A 131 -3.59 -17.23 40.45
N GLN A 132 -2.72 -16.77 39.55
CA GLN A 132 -3.12 -15.93 38.42
C GLN A 132 -4.09 -16.63 37.48
N LYS A 133 -3.85 -17.91 37.17
CA LYS A 133 -4.76 -18.74 36.37
C LYS A 133 -6.16 -18.78 36.99
N CYS A 134 -6.27 -19.01 38.30
CA CYS A 134 -7.56 -19.06 39.00
C CYS A 134 -8.33 -17.73 38.91
N LEU A 135 -7.62 -16.59 39.03
CA LEU A 135 -8.22 -15.27 38.87
C LEU A 135 -8.76 -15.05 37.45
N LEU A 136 -8.01 -15.45 36.42
CA LEU A 136 -8.44 -15.34 35.04
C LEU A 136 -9.64 -16.26 34.73
N GLU A 137 -9.64 -17.48 35.25
CA GLU A 137 -10.78 -18.41 35.11
C GLU A 137 -12.05 -17.83 35.74
N HIS A 138 -11.94 -17.17 36.89
CA HIS A 138 -13.07 -16.46 37.51
C HIS A 138 -13.58 -15.31 36.62
N GLN A 139 -12.68 -14.47 36.09
CA GLN A 139 -13.05 -13.36 35.21
C GLN A 139 -13.73 -13.83 33.91
N ILE A 140 -13.25 -14.94 33.34
CA ILE A 140 -13.89 -15.57 32.17
C ILE A 140 -15.30 -16.02 32.52
N SER A 141 -15.48 -16.69 33.67
CA SER A 141 -16.81 -17.13 34.12
C SER A 141 -17.78 -15.95 34.36
N GLU A 142 -17.30 -14.83 34.90
CA GLU A 142 -18.12 -13.61 35.05
C GLU A 142 -18.50 -13.02 33.70
N SER A 143 -17.54 -12.94 32.77
CA SER A 143 -17.78 -12.46 31.41
C SER A 143 -18.79 -13.34 30.67
N ASP A 144 -18.71 -14.66 30.81
CA ASP A 144 -19.65 -15.61 30.20
C ASP A 144 -21.06 -15.46 30.77
N SER A 145 -21.17 -15.20 32.08
CA SER A 145 -22.45 -14.91 32.73
C SER A 145 -23.09 -13.62 32.18
N ILE A 146 -22.29 -12.56 32.02
CA ILE A 146 -22.72 -11.29 31.43
C ILE A 146 -23.14 -11.51 29.96
N ALA A 147 -22.36 -12.26 29.19
CA ALA A 147 -22.67 -12.56 27.79
C ALA A 147 -23.99 -13.34 27.66
N SER A 148 -24.24 -14.30 28.56
CA SER A 148 -25.51 -15.04 28.61
C SER A 148 -26.69 -14.13 28.94
N TYR A 149 -26.52 -13.21 29.91
CA TYR A 149 -27.56 -12.23 30.27
C TYR A 149 -27.88 -11.28 29.10
N LEU A 150 -26.84 -10.75 28.44
CA LEU A 150 -27.00 -9.88 27.27
C LEU A 150 -27.66 -10.64 26.10
N GLY A 151 -27.27 -11.90 25.87
CA GLY A 151 -27.88 -12.76 24.85
C GLY A 151 -29.38 -12.97 25.08
N GLU A 152 -29.79 -13.19 26.33
CA GLU A 152 -31.22 -13.32 26.67
C GLU A 152 -31.97 -11.98 26.55
N SER A 153 -31.34 -10.87 26.97
CA SER A 153 -31.91 -9.52 26.79
C SER A 153 -32.11 -9.16 25.31
N MET A 154 -31.17 -9.56 24.44
CA MET A 154 -31.30 -9.42 22.99
C MET A 154 -32.44 -10.29 22.43
N ARG A 155 -32.57 -11.54 22.88
CA ARG A 155 -33.70 -12.42 22.50
C ARG A 155 -35.06 -11.85 22.87
N VAL A 156 -35.17 -11.19 24.03
CA VAL A 156 -36.41 -10.52 24.46
C VAL A 156 -36.70 -9.27 23.62
N SER A 157 -35.65 -8.59 23.15
CA SER A 157 -35.77 -7.36 22.34
C SER A 157 -35.99 -7.65 20.84
N ASP A 158 -35.60 -8.82 20.36
CA ASP A 158 -35.70 -9.23 18.94
C ASP A 158 -37.13 -9.16 18.36
N PRO A 159 -38.20 -9.61 19.04
CA PRO A 159 -39.57 -9.48 18.54
C PRO A 159 -39.99 -8.02 18.37
N LEU A 160 -39.56 -7.15 19.29
CA LEU A 160 -39.83 -5.71 19.21
C LEU A 160 -39.09 -5.10 18.02
N VAL A 161 -37.81 -5.45 17.82
CA VAL A 161 -37.03 -5.01 16.65
C VAL A 161 -37.62 -5.54 15.34
N GLN A 162 -38.10 -6.79 15.30
CA GLN A 162 -38.80 -7.34 14.15
C GLN A 162 -40.11 -6.60 13.88
N SER A 163 -40.91 -6.31 14.91
CA SER A 163 -42.15 -5.56 14.75
C SER A 163 -41.91 -4.13 14.25
N LEU A 164 -40.86 -3.46 14.75
CA LEU A 164 -40.42 -2.15 14.29
C LEU A 164 -39.91 -2.21 12.85
N LYS A 165 -39.14 -3.24 12.47
CA LYS A 165 -38.72 -3.48 11.07
C LYS A 165 -39.92 -3.72 10.16
N LEU A 166 -40.94 -4.44 10.62
CA LEU A 166 -42.15 -4.72 9.85
C LEU A 166 -43.01 -3.46 9.68
N ALA A 167 -43.16 -2.67 10.74
CA ALA A 167 -43.83 -1.37 10.70
C ALA A 167 -43.08 -0.38 9.81
N TYR A 168 -41.75 -0.30 9.96
CA TYR A 168 -40.89 0.52 9.13
C TYR A 168 -40.95 0.10 7.65
N SER A 169 -40.91 -1.19 7.34
CA SER A 169 -41.05 -1.68 5.95
C SER A 169 -42.45 -1.45 5.37
N LYS A 170 -43.49 -1.40 6.20
CA LYS A 170 -44.84 -1.00 5.78
C LYS A 170 -44.89 0.49 5.44
N VAL A 171 -44.43 1.36 6.35
CA VAL A 171 -44.37 2.81 6.12
C VAL A 171 -43.44 3.14 4.95
N LYS A 172 -42.32 2.43 4.81
CA LYS A 172 -41.40 2.56 3.68
C LYS A 172 -42.07 2.18 2.37
N ARG A 173 -42.85 1.09 2.31
CA ARG A 173 -43.64 0.74 1.11
C ARG A 173 -44.68 1.80 0.79
N GLU A 174 -45.44 2.27 1.78
CA GLU A 174 -46.44 3.33 1.60
C GLU A 174 -45.79 4.63 1.08
N ARG A 175 -44.62 4.99 1.63
CA ARG A 175 -43.82 6.12 1.16
C ARG A 175 -43.30 5.90 -0.26
N ASP A 176 -42.73 4.73 -0.54
CA ASP A 176 -42.15 4.42 -1.84
C ASP A 176 -43.24 4.36 -2.94
N ASP A 177 -44.44 3.85 -2.62
CA ASP A 177 -45.61 3.88 -3.50
C ASP A 177 -46.15 5.30 -3.70
N ALA A 178 -46.20 6.13 -2.64
CA ALA A 178 -46.59 7.53 -2.75
C ALA A 178 -45.57 8.34 -3.57
N VAL A 179 -44.28 8.09 -3.37
CA VAL A 179 -43.18 8.69 -4.15
C VAL A 179 -43.23 8.22 -5.60
N LYS A 180 -43.46 6.92 -5.85
CA LYS A 180 -43.63 6.39 -7.20
C LYS A 180 -44.83 7.03 -7.88
N LYS A 181 -45.98 7.12 -7.22
CA LYS A 181 -47.18 7.77 -7.76
C LYS A 181 -46.96 9.27 -8.01
N ALA A 182 -46.28 9.96 -7.11
CA ALA A 182 -45.91 11.36 -7.29
C ALA A 182 -44.92 11.56 -8.45
N ARG A 183 -43.95 10.64 -8.59
CA ARG A 183 -42.99 10.62 -9.71
C ARG A 183 -43.69 10.29 -11.02
N ASP A 184 -44.58 9.31 -11.08
CA ASP A 184 -45.34 8.97 -12.27
C ASP A 184 -46.19 10.18 -12.71
N MET A 185 -46.87 10.86 -11.77
CA MET A 185 -47.61 12.09 -12.05
C MET A 185 -46.71 13.28 -12.48
N HIS A 186 -45.49 13.38 -11.95
CA HIS A 186 -44.54 14.46 -12.29
C HIS A 186 -43.79 14.17 -13.60
N MET A 187 -43.47 12.91 -13.86
CA MET A 187 -42.86 12.41 -15.09
C MET A 187 -43.87 12.45 -16.23
N GLU A 188 -45.14 12.10 -16.00
CA GLU A 188 -46.22 12.29 -16.97
C GLU A 188 -46.48 13.78 -17.25
N LYS A 189 -46.34 14.67 -16.25
CA LYS A 189 -46.34 16.13 -16.44
C LYS A 189 -45.11 16.67 -17.18
N GLU A 190 -43.92 16.11 -16.96
CA GLU A 190 -42.69 16.50 -17.68
C GLU A 190 -42.60 15.88 -19.09
N LEU A 191 -43.22 14.72 -19.32
CA LEU A 191 -43.36 14.06 -20.63
C LEU A 191 -44.44 14.73 -21.50
N THR A 192 -45.46 15.35 -20.90
CA THR A 192 -46.53 16.09 -21.61
C THR A 192 -46.29 17.59 -21.72
N ALA A 193 -45.32 18.14 -20.96
CA ALA A 193 -44.81 19.47 -21.20
C ALA A 193 -44.00 19.47 -22.52
N PRO A 194 -44.26 20.36 -23.49
CA PRO A 194 -43.40 20.51 -24.67
C PRO A 194 -42.05 21.09 -24.23
N CYS A 195 -41.16 20.23 -23.73
CA CYS A 195 -39.82 20.62 -23.37
C CYS A 195 -38.99 20.65 -24.65
N ALA A 196 -38.79 21.86 -25.17
CA ALA A 196 -37.85 22.14 -26.23
C ALA A 196 -36.40 22.02 -25.72
N TYR A 197 -35.95 20.81 -25.35
CA TYR A 197 -34.55 20.54 -25.00
C TYR A 197 -34.16 19.11 -25.40
N GLY A 198 -33.27 19.01 -26.40
CA GLY A 198 -32.51 17.81 -26.73
C GLY A 198 -33.26 16.73 -27.53
N VAL A 199 -33.61 17.01 -28.78
CA VAL A 199 -33.95 15.97 -29.76
C VAL A 199 -32.83 14.91 -29.73
N MET A 200 -33.19 13.64 -29.50
CA MET A 200 -32.31 12.50 -29.75
C MET A 200 -31.71 12.66 -31.14
N ASN A 201 -30.39 12.83 -31.26
CA ASN A 201 -29.78 13.25 -32.52
C ASN A 201 -30.03 12.24 -33.66
N SER A 202 -30.34 10.97 -33.35
CA SER A 202 -30.76 9.95 -34.31
C SER A 202 -31.46 8.78 -33.61
N GLU A 203 -32.63 8.40 -34.11
CA GLU A 203 -33.23 7.08 -33.87
C GLU A 203 -32.76 6.13 -34.99
N PHE A 204 -32.38 4.91 -34.61
CA PHE A 204 -31.91 3.87 -35.52
C PHE A 204 -32.91 2.71 -35.56
N SER A 205 -33.12 2.16 -36.74
CA SER A 205 -33.93 0.94 -36.91
C SER A 205 -33.15 -0.32 -36.53
N LEU A 206 -33.84 -1.39 -36.13
CA LEU A 206 -33.19 -2.69 -35.89
C LEU A 206 -32.41 -3.16 -37.13
N LEU A 207 -32.97 -2.97 -38.32
CA LEU A 207 -32.34 -3.35 -39.59
C LEU A 207 -30.99 -2.65 -39.80
N GLU A 208 -30.89 -1.35 -39.47
CA GLU A 208 -29.60 -0.64 -39.55
C GLU A 208 -28.56 -1.25 -38.60
N LEU A 209 -28.97 -1.61 -37.37
CA LEU A 209 -28.08 -2.21 -36.40
C LEU A 209 -27.63 -3.61 -36.82
N GLU A 210 -28.54 -4.43 -37.35
CA GLU A 210 -28.22 -5.76 -37.89
C GLU A 210 -27.24 -5.66 -39.07
N GLN A 211 -27.45 -4.73 -40.00
CA GLN A 211 -26.52 -4.50 -41.10
C GLN A 211 -25.15 -4.05 -40.60
N ALA A 212 -25.10 -3.12 -39.64
CA ALA A 212 -23.86 -2.61 -39.08
C ALA A 212 -23.04 -3.64 -38.29
N THR A 213 -23.71 -4.65 -37.73
CA THR A 213 -23.11 -5.67 -36.86
C THR A 213 -23.06 -7.06 -37.49
N GLN A 214 -23.41 -7.19 -38.79
CA GLN A 214 -23.52 -8.47 -39.49
C GLN A 214 -24.41 -9.46 -38.73
N VAL A 215 -25.61 -9.01 -38.36
CA VAL A 215 -26.60 -9.74 -37.56
C VAL A 215 -26.01 -10.12 -36.20
N PHE A 216 -25.42 -9.14 -35.50
CA PHE A 216 -24.81 -9.28 -34.18
C PHE A 216 -23.79 -10.42 -34.11
N SER A 217 -22.92 -10.49 -35.12
CA SER A 217 -21.89 -11.51 -35.24
C SER A 217 -20.96 -11.52 -34.02
N ARG A 218 -20.63 -12.72 -33.52
CA ARG A 218 -19.69 -12.90 -32.39
C ARG A 218 -18.32 -12.26 -32.65
N SER A 219 -17.89 -12.20 -33.92
CA SER A 219 -16.62 -11.58 -34.30
C SER A 219 -16.57 -10.07 -34.07
N LEU A 220 -17.73 -9.41 -34.00
CA LEU A 220 -17.87 -7.98 -33.73
C LEU A 220 -18.27 -7.70 -32.28
N ASN A 221 -18.45 -8.72 -31.46
CA ASN A 221 -18.71 -8.55 -30.03
C ASN A 221 -17.40 -8.11 -29.36
N ILE A 222 -17.41 -6.91 -28.80
CA ILE A 222 -16.26 -6.28 -28.13
C ILE A 222 -16.38 -6.32 -26.61
N GLY A 223 -17.47 -6.86 -26.07
CA GLY A 223 -17.65 -6.98 -24.63
C GLY A 223 -19.03 -7.51 -24.26
N ARG A 224 -19.08 -8.25 -23.15
CA ARG A 224 -20.32 -8.72 -22.52
C ARG A 224 -20.23 -8.49 -21.02
N GLY A 225 -21.24 -7.84 -20.44
CA GLY A 225 -21.31 -7.56 -19.01
C GLY A 225 -22.72 -7.76 -18.45
N GLY A 226 -22.91 -7.38 -17.18
CA GLY A 226 -24.22 -7.47 -16.50
C GLY A 226 -25.33 -6.60 -17.11
N PHE A 227 -24.95 -5.67 -17.99
CA PHE A 227 -25.85 -4.76 -18.70
C PHE A 227 -26.08 -5.15 -20.17
N GLY A 228 -25.61 -6.32 -20.61
CA GLY A 228 -25.82 -6.82 -21.97
C GLY A 228 -24.53 -6.96 -22.78
N SER A 229 -24.66 -6.93 -24.12
CA SER A 229 -23.55 -7.16 -25.06
C SER A 229 -23.26 -5.90 -25.88
N VAL A 230 -21.98 -5.64 -26.14
CA VAL A 230 -21.52 -4.49 -26.94
C VAL A 230 -20.89 -4.99 -28.23
N TYR A 231 -21.33 -4.44 -29.35
CA TYR A 231 -20.83 -4.78 -30.68
C TYR A 231 -20.16 -3.58 -31.32
N LYS A 232 -19.04 -3.79 -32.00
CA LYS A 232 -18.47 -2.81 -32.92
C LYS A 232 -19.30 -2.82 -34.21
N GLY A 233 -19.69 -1.64 -34.68
CA GLY A 233 -20.44 -1.48 -35.92
C GLY A 233 -19.94 -0.34 -36.77
N PHE A 234 -20.44 -0.28 -38.01
CA PHE A 234 -20.25 0.86 -38.90
C PHE A 234 -21.60 1.38 -39.35
N LEU A 235 -22.00 2.53 -38.83
CA LEU A 235 -23.31 3.17 -39.10
C LEU A 235 -23.09 4.52 -39.75
N ARG A 236 -23.75 4.75 -40.90
CA ARG A 236 -23.80 6.06 -41.59
C ARG A 236 -22.42 6.72 -41.73
N GLY A 237 -21.40 5.95 -42.11
CA GLY A 237 -20.03 6.44 -42.31
C GLY A 237 -19.18 6.57 -41.03
N THR A 238 -19.69 6.17 -39.87
CA THR A 238 -19.02 6.30 -38.57
C THR A 238 -18.86 4.95 -37.90
N THR A 239 -17.68 4.69 -37.32
CA THR A 239 -17.47 3.53 -36.45
C THR A 239 -18.11 3.77 -35.09
N VAL A 240 -18.92 2.83 -34.62
CA VAL A 240 -19.75 2.96 -33.41
C VAL A 240 -19.63 1.75 -32.50
N ALA A 241 -19.99 1.94 -31.23
CA ALA A 241 -20.23 0.87 -30.28
C ALA A 241 -21.74 0.74 -30.03
N ILE A 242 -22.31 -0.43 -30.29
CA ILE A 242 -23.74 -0.72 -30.18
C ILE A 242 -23.94 -1.63 -28.96
N LYS A 243 -24.46 -1.07 -27.87
CA LYS A 243 -24.77 -1.79 -26.63
C LYS A 243 -26.22 -2.26 -26.70
N ILE A 244 -26.42 -3.58 -26.70
CA ILE A 244 -27.74 -4.21 -26.66
C ILE A 244 -27.96 -4.68 -25.22
N LEU A 245 -29.02 -4.17 -24.61
CA LEU A 245 -29.37 -4.51 -23.24
C LEU A 245 -30.05 -5.88 -23.20
N ASP A 246 -29.78 -6.65 -22.15
CA ASP A 246 -30.39 -7.97 -21.98
C ASP A 246 -31.86 -7.82 -21.53
N THR A 247 -32.79 -8.06 -22.45
CA THR A 247 -34.23 -7.90 -22.24
C THR A 247 -34.81 -8.87 -21.20
N GLU A 248 -34.10 -9.95 -20.86
CA GLU A 248 -34.52 -10.86 -19.79
C GLU A 248 -34.26 -10.29 -18.39
N SER A 249 -33.44 -9.24 -18.28
CA SER A 249 -33.18 -8.60 -16.99
C SER A 249 -34.34 -7.69 -16.57
N LEU A 250 -34.79 -7.84 -15.32
CA LEU A 250 -35.88 -7.05 -14.73
C LEU A 250 -35.67 -5.52 -14.77
N HIS A 251 -34.44 -5.07 -15.02
CA HIS A 251 -34.05 -3.66 -14.96
C HIS A 251 -33.61 -3.07 -16.31
N ALA A 252 -33.41 -3.88 -17.37
CA ALA A 252 -32.87 -3.40 -18.65
C ALA A 252 -33.65 -2.23 -19.23
N GLN A 253 -34.98 -2.28 -19.24
CA GLN A 253 -35.79 -1.20 -19.81
C GLN A 253 -35.66 0.11 -19.01
N SER A 254 -35.60 0.03 -17.68
CA SER A 254 -35.38 1.22 -16.84
C SER A 254 -33.97 1.79 -17.03
N GLN A 255 -32.95 0.94 -17.19
CA GLN A 255 -31.57 1.35 -17.45
C GLN A 255 -31.44 2.00 -18.83
N PHE A 256 -32.10 1.44 -19.85
CA PHE A 256 -32.18 2.02 -21.19
C PHE A 256 -32.70 3.46 -21.15
N GLN A 257 -33.90 3.63 -20.58
CA GLN A 257 -34.56 4.94 -20.52
C GLN A 257 -33.74 5.93 -19.71
N GLN A 258 -33.16 5.49 -18.60
CA GLN A 258 -32.32 6.33 -17.76
C GLN A 258 -31.08 6.84 -18.50
N GLU A 259 -30.40 5.96 -19.23
CA GLU A 259 -29.19 6.29 -19.98
C GLU A 259 -29.48 7.24 -21.15
N VAL A 260 -30.59 7.02 -21.87
CA VAL A 260 -31.09 7.95 -22.90
C VAL A 260 -31.41 9.32 -22.31
N VAL A 261 -32.16 9.36 -21.21
CA VAL A 261 -32.58 10.63 -20.56
C VAL A 261 -31.38 11.42 -20.06
N ILE A 262 -30.37 10.78 -19.47
CA ILE A 262 -29.20 11.49 -18.97
C ILE A 262 -28.31 11.96 -20.12
N LEU A 263 -27.89 11.05 -21.00
CA LEU A 263 -26.89 11.37 -22.04
C LEU A 263 -27.42 12.26 -23.15
N SER A 264 -28.74 12.36 -23.33
CA SER A 264 -29.35 13.39 -24.20
C SER A 264 -29.24 14.81 -23.63
N ARG A 265 -29.07 14.96 -22.31
CA ARG A 265 -29.05 16.25 -21.58
C ARG A 265 -27.66 16.73 -21.20
N VAL A 266 -26.66 15.85 -21.17
CA VAL A 266 -25.31 16.17 -20.73
C VAL A 266 -24.28 15.91 -21.83
N ARG A 267 -23.37 16.85 -22.05
CA ARG A 267 -22.23 16.70 -22.97
C ARG A 267 -20.98 17.27 -22.34
N HIS A 268 -19.92 16.47 -22.29
CA HIS A 268 -18.62 16.87 -21.74
C HIS A 268 -17.51 16.03 -22.41
N PRO A 269 -16.29 16.56 -22.63
CA PRO A 269 -15.23 15.85 -23.35
C PRO A 269 -14.85 14.49 -22.76
N HIS A 270 -14.99 14.36 -21.44
CA HIS A 270 -14.67 13.15 -20.68
C HIS A 270 -15.91 12.33 -20.29
N LEU A 271 -17.01 12.49 -21.04
CA LEU A 271 -18.18 11.61 -20.99
C LEU A 271 -18.34 10.93 -22.35
N VAL A 272 -18.80 9.68 -22.34
CA VAL A 272 -19.12 8.96 -23.57
C VAL A 272 -20.27 9.67 -24.31
N THR A 273 -20.13 9.80 -25.62
CA THR A 273 -21.15 10.45 -26.47
C THR A 273 -22.16 9.41 -26.93
N LEU A 274 -23.42 9.60 -26.54
CA LEU A 274 -24.54 8.88 -27.13
C LEU A 274 -24.85 9.47 -28.51
N ILE A 275 -24.68 8.67 -29.55
CA ILE A 275 -24.97 9.03 -30.94
C ILE A 275 -26.48 8.89 -31.20
N GLY A 276 -27.08 7.82 -30.67
CA GLY A 276 -28.51 7.56 -30.79
C GLY A 276 -28.94 6.27 -30.11
N ALA A 277 -30.17 5.85 -30.35
CA ALA A 277 -30.71 4.62 -29.80
C ALA A 277 -31.66 3.92 -30.78
N CYS A 278 -31.89 2.64 -30.54
CA CYS A 278 -32.90 1.83 -31.20
C CYS A 278 -33.83 1.27 -30.13
N PRO A 279 -35.02 1.87 -29.93
CA PRO A 279 -35.99 1.41 -28.93
C PRO A 279 -36.48 -0.03 -29.19
N GLU A 280 -36.66 -0.42 -30.46
CA GLU A 280 -37.11 -1.76 -30.87
C GLU A 280 -36.20 -2.87 -30.32
N ALA A 281 -34.88 -2.62 -30.34
CA ALA A 281 -33.86 -3.55 -29.89
C ALA A 281 -33.39 -3.31 -28.45
N SER A 282 -33.95 -2.29 -27.76
CA SER A 282 -33.39 -1.76 -26.50
C SER A 282 -31.87 -1.53 -26.58
N ALA A 283 -31.42 -0.92 -27.69
CA ALA A 283 -30.01 -0.76 -28.02
C ALA A 283 -29.57 0.71 -28.02
N LEU A 284 -28.37 0.96 -27.53
CA LEU A 284 -27.75 2.29 -27.43
C LEU A 284 -26.53 2.35 -28.35
N VAL A 285 -26.40 3.43 -29.11
CA VAL A 285 -25.33 3.62 -30.09
C VAL A 285 -24.40 4.74 -29.60
N TYR A 286 -23.14 4.41 -29.35
CA TYR A 286 -22.11 5.32 -28.84
C TYR A 286 -21.00 5.52 -29.85
N GLU A 287 -20.19 6.56 -29.61
CA GLU A 287 -18.86 6.65 -30.19
C GLU A 287 -18.03 5.41 -29.87
N PHE A 288 -17.26 4.92 -30.83
CA PHE A 288 -16.35 3.80 -30.62
C PHE A 288 -15.03 4.28 -30.01
N LEU A 289 -14.62 3.65 -28.91
CA LEU A 289 -13.39 3.98 -28.18
C LEU A 289 -12.40 2.81 -28.30
N PRO A 290 -11.34 2.94 -29.12
CA PRO A 290 -10.53 1.80 -29.58
C PRO A 290 -9.63 1.19 -28.51
N ASN A 291 -9.33 1.91 -27.42
CA ASN A 291 -8.46 1.41 -26.36
C ASN A 291 -9.23 0.73 -25.21
N GLY A 292 -10.53 0.49 -25.39
CA GLY A 292 -11.33 -0.29 -24.44
C GLY A 292 -11.46 0.38 -23.07
N SER A 293 -11.65 -0.45 -22.03
CA SER A 293 -11.81 0.03 -20.65
C SER A 293 -10.48 0.27 -19.96
N LEU A 294 -10.48 1.16 -18.97
CA LEU A 294 -9.33 1.43 -18.12
C LEU A 294 -8.94 0.19 -17.30
N GLU A 295 -9.91 -0.65 -16.92
CA GLU A 295 -9.63 -1.92 -16.23
C GLU A 295 -8.80 -2.86 -17.12
N ASP A 296 -9.18 -3.04 -18.39
CA ASP A 296 -8.43 -3.87 -19.33
C ASP A 296 -7.03 -3.32 -19.57
N ARG A 297 -6.90 -2.00 -19.63
CA ARG A 297 -5.62 -1.33 -19.83
C ARG A 297 -4.70 -1.39 -18.61
N LEU A 298 -5.25 -1.36 -17.40
CA LEU A 298 -4.49 -1.61 -16.17
C LEU A 298 -4.03 -3.08 -16.07
N ASN A 299 -4.87 -4.01 -16.54
CA ASN A 299 -4.53 -5.43 -16.56
C ASN A 299 -3.72 -5.84 -17.81
N CYS A 300 -3.34 -4.89 -18.66
CA CYS A 300 -2.57 -5.11 -19.89
C CYS A 300 -3.15 -6.21 -20.79
N VAL A 301 -4.49 -6.29 -20.88
CA VAL A 301 -5.20 -7.23 -21.75
C VAL A 301 -4.70 -7.08 -23.20
N ASP A 302 -4.66 -8.20 -23.93
CA ASP A 302 -4.11 -8.30 -25.28
C ASP A 302 -2.64 -7.84 -25.43
N ASN A 303 -1.86 -7.96 -24.35
CA ASN A 303 -0.45 -7.53 -24.28
C ASN A 303 -0.26 -6.04 -24.57
N THR A 304 -1.27 -5.22 -24.25
CA THR A 304 -1.15 -3.77 -24.38
C THR A 304 -0.10 -3.23 -23.40
N PRO A 305 0.70 -2.21 -23.78
CA PRO A 305 1.74 -1.68 -22.90
C PRO A 305 1.12 -1.07 -21.63
N PRO A 306 1.81 -1.11 -20.48
CA PRO A 306 1.37 -0.45 -19.26
C PRO A 306 1.11 1.05 -19.49
N LEU A 307 0.07 1.58 -18.84
CA LEU A 307 -0.16 3.02 -18.82
C LEU A 307 0.90 3.70 -17.96
N THR A 308 1.59 4.71 -18.50
CA THR A 308 2.57 5.48 -17.75
C THR A 308 1.91 6.31 -16.65
N TRP A 309 2.66 6.68 -15.61
CA TRP A 309 2.12 7.46 -14.51
C TRP A 309 1.51 8.79 -14.97
N GLN A 310 2.09 9.46 -15.99
CA GLN A 310 1.56 10.72 -16.53
C GLN A 310 0.17 10.52 -17.11
N VAL A 311 -0.04 9.42 -17.85
CA VAL A 311 -1.35 9.09 -18.41
C VAL A 311 -2.35 8.79 -17.28
N ARG A 312 -1.94 8.07 -16.23
CA ARG A 312 -2.80 7.76 -15.09
C ARG A 312 -3.22 9.02 -14.32
N ILE A 313 -2.29 9.94 -14.05
CA ILE A 313 -2.61 11.23 -13.41
C ILE A 313 -3.54 12.06 -14.28
N ARG A 314 -3.31 12.08 -15.61
CA ARG A 314 -4.21 12.75 -16.55
C ARG A 314 -5.63 12.18 -16.46
N ILE A 315 -5.78 10.85 -16.49
CA ILE A 315 -7.08 10.17 -16.37
C ILE A 315 -7.76 10.55 -15.05
N ILE A 316 -7.03 10.60 -13.92
CA ILE A 316 -7.56 11.06 -12.63
C ILE A 316 -8.18 12.46 -12.74
N ARG A 317 -7.47 13.41 -13.38
CA ARG A 317 -7.99 14.77 -13.60
C ARG A 317 -9.24 14.78 -14.47
N GLU A 318 -9.20 14.07 -15.59
CA GLU A 318 -10.28 14.02 -16.57
C GLU A 318 -11.59 13.46 -15.97
N VAL A 319 -11.49 12.36 -15.21
CA VAL A 319 -12.60 11.78 -14.47
C VAL A 319 -13.12 12.74 -13.40
N CYS A 320 -12.24 13.39 -12.64
CA CYS A 320 -12.64 14.40 -11.66
C CYS A 320 -13.44 15.54 -12.31
N SER A 321 -12.99 16.04 -13.47
CA SER A 321 -13.69 17.08 -14.24
C SER A 321 -15.09 16.62 -14.66
N ALA A 322 -15.21 15.39 -15.17
CA ALA A 322 -16.49 14.81 -15.57
C ALA A 322 -17.47 14.71 -14.39
N LEU A 323 -17.03 14.22 -13.23
CA LEU A 323 -17.88 14.10 -12.05
C LEU A 323 -18.32 15.46 -11.52
N ILE A 324 -17.42 16.43 -11.45
CA ILE A 324 -17.77 17.81 -11.05
C ILE A 324 -18.84 18.38 -11.99
N PHE A 325 -18.70 18.15 -13.29
CA PHE A 325 -19.68 18.59 -14.28
C PHE A 325 -21.05 17.93 -14.05
N LEU A 326 -21.10 16.61 -13.84
CA LEU A 326 -22.33 15.87 -13.55
C LEU A 326 -23.01 16.36 -12.26
N HIS A 327 -22.25 16.49 -11.18
CA HIS A 327 -22.76 16.91 -9.86
C HIS A 327 -23.26 18.36 -9.85
N LYS A 328 -22.76 19.19 -10.76
CA LYS A 328 -23.19 20.58 -10.92
C LYS A 328 -24.28 20.78 -11.94
N HIS A 329 -24.69 19.73 -12.64
CA HIS A 329 -25.74 19.84 -13.64
C HIS A 329 -27.00 20.46 -13.03
N LYS A 330 -27.66 21.33 -13.79
CA LYS A 330 -28.88 22.03 -13.39
C LYS A 330 -30.00 21.74 -14.39
N PRO A 331 -31.27 21.62 -13.95
CA PRO A 331 -31.77 21.91 -12.59
C PRO A 331 -31.36 20.88 -11.52
N HIS A 332 -31.13 19.63 -11.93
CA HIS A 332 -30.87 18.51 -11.02
C HIS A 332 -29.45 17.97 -11.17
N PRO A 333 -28.68 17.81 -10.07
CA PRO A 333 -27.41 17.09 -10.10
C PRO A 333 -27.56 15.67 -10.65
N VAL A 334 -26.57 15.19 -11.39
CA VAL A 334 -26.51 13.82 -11.88
C VAL A 334 -25.49 13.04 -11.06
N VAL A 335 -25.90 11.93 -10.42
CA VAL A 335 -24.97 11.00 -9.74
C VAL A 335 -24.78 9.78 -10.62
N HIS A 336 -23.52 9.40 -10.86
CA HIS A 336 -23.17 8.28 -11.73
C HIS A 336 -23.57 6.93 -11.12
N GLY A 337 -23.18 6.68 -9.87
CA GLY A 337 -23.60 5.53 -9.07
C GLY A 337 -22.82 4.21 -9.27
N ASP A 338 -22.18 4.00 -10.43
CA ASP A 338 -21.30 2.83 -10.68
C ASP A 338 -19.93 3.23 -11.28
N LEU A 339 -19.29 4.25 -10.71
CA LEU A 339 -17.96 4.65 -11.21
C LEU A 339 -16.93 3.56 -10.85
N LYS A 340 -16.22 3.06 -11.86
CA LYS A 340 -15.11 2.10 -11.72
C LYS A 340 -14.23 2.14 -12.98
N PRO A 341 -13.00 1.61 -12.94
CA PRO A 341 -12.14 1.56 -14.13
C PRO A 341 -12.80 0.85 -15.33
N GLY A 342 -13.62 -0.17 -15.11
CA GLY A 342 -14.37 -0.85 -16.17
C GLY A 342 -15.39 0.05 -16.90
N ASN A 343 -15.84 1.13 -16.27
CA ASN A 343 -16.79 2.10 -16.84
C ASN A 343 -16.08 3.40 -17.30
N ILE A 344 -14.75 3.43 -17.30
CA ILE A 344 -13.93 4.52 -17.86
C ILE A 344 -13.29 3.98 -19.12
N LEU A 345 -13.71 4.49 -20.29
CA LEU A 345 -13.22 4.06 -21.58
C LEU A 345 -12.13 5.00 -22.09
N LEU A 346 -11.23 4.50 -22.94
CA LEU A 346 -10.12 5.28 -23.50
C LEU A 346 -10.24 5.45 -25.01
N ASP A 347 -10.13 6.69 -25.48
CA ASP A 347 -10.07 7.01 -26.90
C ASP A 347 -8.71 6.67 -27.53
N ALA A 348 -8.54 6.94 -28.83
CA ALA A 348 -7.29 6.68 -29.55
C ALA A 348 -6.04 7.39 -28.96
N ASN A 349 -6.23 8.50 -28.25
CA ASN A 349 -5.18 9.31 -27.61
C ASN A 349 -5.02 9.00 -26.10
N LEU A 350 -5.68 7.93 -25.62
CA LEU A 350 -5.76 7.57 -24.21
C LEU A 350 -6.41 8.67 -23.34
N LEU A 351 -7.29 9.48 -23.92
CA LEU A 351 -8.16 10.37 -23.16
C LEU A 351 -9.33 9.56 -22.60
N SER A 352 -9.65 9.80 -21.33
CA SER A 352 -10.69 9.06 -20.63
C SER A 352 -12.08 9.63 -20.88
N LYS A 353 -13.05 8.71 -20.95
CA LYS A 353 -14.48 8.99 -21.04
C LYS A 353 -15.26 8.10 -20.09
N VAL A 354 -15.99 8.71 -19.16
CA VAL A 354 -16.90 7.97 -18.26
C VAL A 354 -18.12 7.50 -19.05
N SER A 355 -18.51 6.24 -18.83
CA SER A 355 -19.56 5.53 -19.55
C SER A 355 -20.46 4.74 -18.58
N ASP A 356 -21.52 4.12 -19.12
CA ASP A 356 -22.45 3.24 -18.40
C ASP A 356 -23.35 3.97 -17.38
N PHE A 357 -24.26 4.78 -17.92
CA PHE A 357 -25.18 5.61 -17.13
C PHE A 357 -26.50 4.90 -16.77
N GLY A 358 -26.59 3.59 -16.99
CA GLY A 358 -27.83 2.81 -16.81
C GLY A 358 -28.38 2.84 -15.38
N ILE A 359 -27.51 2.96 -14.36
CA ILE A 359 -27.94 3.11 -12.97
C ILE A 359 -27.74 4.52 -12.40
N SER A 360 -27.30 5.47 -13.22
CA SER A 360 -27.18 6.87 -12.83
C SER A 360 -28.54 7.47 -12.50
N ARG A 361 -28.55 8.53 -11.68
CA ARG A 361 -29.79 9.15 -11.21
C ARG A 361 -29.70 10.66 -11.27
N LEU A 362 -30.78 11.28 -11.75
CA LEU A 362 -31.04 12.71 -11.54
C LEU A 362 -31.58 12.89 -10.13
N LEU A 363 -30.93 13.73 -9.34
CA LEU A 363 -31.38 14.06 -7.99
C LEU A 363 -32.48 15.11 -8.08
N LEU A 364 -33.73 14.64 -8.16
CA LEU A 364 -34.91 15.49 -8.09
C LEU A 364 -35.02 16.08 -6.69
N GLU A 365 -35.13 17.41 -6.58
CA GLU A 365 -35.39 18.06 -5.30
C GLU A 365 -36.69 17.51 -4.71
N SER A 366 -36.58 16.69 -3.66
CA SER A 366 -37.77 16.28 -2.92
C SER A 366 -38.17 17.43 -2.01
N SER A 367 -39.37 17.98 -2.24
CA SER A 367 -39.95 19.09 -1.45
C SER A 367 -40.17 18.74 0.03
N VAL A 368 -39.85 17.51 0.45
CA VAL A 368 -40.08 16.97 1.80
C VAL A 368 -38.80 16.94 2.64
N THR A 369 -37.60 16.90 2.05
CA THR A 369 -36.33 16.82 2.82
C THR A 369 -35.30 17.88 2.47
N GLY A 370 -35.46 18.62 1.35
CA GLY A 370 -34.48 19.63 0.93
C GLY A 370 -33.06 19.09 0.71
N SER A 371 -32.91 17.77 0.52
CA SER A 371 -31.62 17.10 0.33
C SER A 371 -31.45 16.61 -1.11
N ASP A 372 -30.26 16.85 -1.68
CA ASP A 372 -29.79 16.32 -2.97
C ASP A 372 -29.49 14.80 -2.83
N ALA A 373 -30.51 13.98 -2.61
CA ALA A 373 -30.35 12.55 -2.36
C ALA A 373 -31.44 11.70 -3.01
N HIS A 374 -31.06 10.54 -3.56
CA HIS A 374 -31.98 9.57 -4.14
C HIS A 374 -32.00 8.28 -3.32
N PHE A 375 -33.15 7.89 -2.78
CA PHE A 375 -33.29 6.65 -2.04
C PHE A 375 -33.76 5.48 -2.93
N THR A 376 -33.13 4.32 -2.79
CA THR A 376 -33.53 3.04 -3.40
C THR A 376 -33.61 1.92 -2.36
N SER A 377 -34.51 0.96 -2.57
CA SER A 377 -34.60 -0.26 -1.76
C SER A 377 -33.64 -1.36 -2.24
N GLN A 378 -33.08 -1.21 -3.45
CA GLN A 378 -32.11 -2.13 -4.04
C GLN A 378 -30.91 -1.32 -4.54
N PRO A 379 -29.87 -1.14 -3.70
CA PRO A 379 -28.60 -0.55 -4.13
C PRO A 379 -27.98 -1.44 -5.21
N MET A 380 -27.62 -0.83 -6.33
CA MET A 380 -26.96 -1.50 -7.46
C MET A 380 -25.59 -0.88 -7.70
N GLY A 381 -24.66 -1.66 -8.24
CA GLY A 381 -23.31 -1.23 -8.57
C GLY A 381 -22.28 -2.32 -8.24
N THR A 382 -21.01 -1.99 -8.43
CA THR A 382 -19.90 -2.94 -8.28
C THR A 382 -19.41 -2.99 -6.83
N PRO A 383 -19.52 -4.11 -6.10
CA PRO A 383 -19.31 -4.16 -4.66
C PRO A 383 -17.98 -3.57 -4.16
N ALA A 384 -16.89 -3.71 -4.91
CA ALA A 384 -15.57 -3.21 -4.51
C ALA A 384 -15.42 -1.68 -4.62
N TYR A 385 -16.27 -1.01 -5.40
CA TYR A 385 -16.25 0.45 -5.60
C TYR A 385 -17.48 1.14 -4.99
N MET A 386 -18.43 0.35 -4.48
CA MET A 386 -19.70 0.86 -3.95
C MET A 386 -19.49 1.54 -2.60
N ASP A 387 -20.08 2.72 -2.46
CA ASP A 387 -20.12 3.46 -1.20
C ASP A 387 -20.81 2.64 -0.10
N PRO A 388 -20.14 2.36 1.04
CA PRO A 388 -20.69 1.54 2.11
C PRO A 388 -21.94 2.15 2.76
N GLU A 389 -22.04 3.49 2.83
CA GLU A 389 -23.25 4.14 3.34
C GLU A 389 -24.40 4.03 2.34
N PHE A 390 -24.14 4.16 1.05
CA PHE A 390 -25.16 3.89 0.02
C PHE A 390 -25.64 2.43 0.07
N PHE A 391 -24.71 1.48 0.21
CA PHE A 391 -25.04 0.05 0.33
C PHE A 391 -25.93 -0.22 1.55
N GLY A 392 -25.64 0.40 2.70
CA GLY A 392 -26.39 0.19 3.95
C GLY A 392 -27.72 0.94 4.01
N THR A 393 -27.77 2.18 3.51
CA THR A 393 -28.94 3.08 3.66
C THR A 393 -29.85 3.10 2.42
N GLY A 394 -29.31 2.76 1.25
CA GLY A 394 -29.95 2.96 -0.04
C GLY A 394 -30.00 4.41 -0.50
N GLU A 395 -29.40 5.36 0.23
CA GLU A 395 -29.35 6.77 -0.14
C GLU A 395 -28.18 7.02 -1.10
N LEU A 396 -28.43 7.41 -2.34
CA LEU A 396 -27.43 7.74 -3.35
C LEU A 396 -27.23 9.26 -3.43
N THR A 397 -25.98 9.71 -3.35
CA THR A 397 -25.61 11.14 -3.36
C THR A 397 -24.31 11.37 -4.15
N PRO A 398 -23.93 12.63 -4.45
CA PRO A 398 -22.64 12.94 -5.08
C PRO A 398 -21.42 12.39 -4.31
N GLN A 399 -21.54 12.24 -2.99
CA GLN A 399 -20.50 11.65 -2.14
C GLN A 399 -20.31 10.15 -2.39
N SER A 400 -21.27 9.44 -3.00
CA SER A 400 -21.06 8.06 -3.44
C SER A 400 -20.07 7.97 -4.60
N ASP A 401 -20.22 8.84 -5.61
CA ASP A 401 -19.25 8.91 -6.71
C ASP A 401 -17.87 9.33 -6.20
N THR A 402 -17.83 10.18 -5.17
CA THR A 402 -16.56 10.59 -4.52
C THR A 402 -15.84 9.39 -3.91
N TYR A 403 -16.57 8.49 -3.23
CA TYR A 403 -15.99 7.25 -2.70
C TYR A 403 -15.44 6.36 -3.81
N SER A 404 -16.24 6.09 -4.84
CA SER A 404 -15.83 5.26 -5.98
C SER A 404 -14.64 5.86 -6.72
N PHE A 405 -14.57 7.19 -6.81
CA PHE A 405 -13.44 7.91 -7.39
C PHE A 405 -12.18 7.77 -6.53
N GLY A 406 -12.31 7.85 -5.20
CA GLY A 406 -11.20 7.58 -4.27
C GLY A 406 -10.57 6.21 -4.49
N VAL A 407 -11.39 5.15 -4.54
CA VAL A 407 -10.92 3.78 -4.83
C VAL A 407 -10.25 3.70 -6.21
N THR A 408 -10.81 4.41 -7.21
CA THR A 408 -10.23 4.47 -8.57
C THR A 408 -8.86 5.15 -8.61
N ILE A 409 -8.66 6.24 -7.85
CA ILE A 409 -7.35 6.89 -7.71
C ILE A 409 -6.33 5.90 -7.14
N LEU A 410 -6.66 5.22 -6.05
CA LEU A 410 -5.77 4.25 -5.42
C LEU A 410 -5.43 3.08 -6.36
N ARG A 411 -6.41 2.64 -7.18
CA ARG A 411 -6.22 1.58 -8.18
C ARG A 411 -5.26 2.03 -9.27
N LEU A 412 -5.32 3.30 -9.69
CA LEU A 412 -4.40 3.86 -10.68
C LEU A 412 -2.97 4.01 -10.15
N LEU A 413 -2.79 4.37 -8.88
CA LEU A 413 -1.46 4.48 -8.27
C LEU A 413 -0.77 3.13 -8.12
N THR A 414 -1.52 2.12 -7.68
CA THR A 414 -0.95 0.83 -7.23
C THR A 414 -1.00 -0.26 -8.28
N GLY A 415 -1.91 -0.17 -9.27
CA GLY A 415 -2.17 -1.28 -10.19
C GLY A 415 -2.73 -2.53 -9.50
N MET A 416 -3.08 -2.46 -8.20
CA MET A 416 -3.55 -3.58 -7.38
C MET A 416 -5.08 -3.69 -7.37
N ALA A 417 -5.62 -4.90 -7.30
CA ALA A 417 -7.08 -5.10 -7.30
C ALA A 417 -7.74 -4.34 -6.12
N PRO A 418 -8.99 -3.88 -6.25
CA PRO A 418 -9.63 -2.99 -5.26
C PRO A 418 -9.86 -3.65 -3.89
N LEU A 419 -9.81 -4.99 -3.80
CA LEU A 419 -9.92 -5.72 -2.53
C LEU A 419 -8.76 -5.38 -1.59
N ARG A 420 -9.07 -4.90 -0.39
CA ARG A 420 -8.12 -4.44 0.65
C ARG A 420 -7.23 -3.26 0.26
N LEU A 421 -7.42 -2.69 -0.93
CA LEU A 421 -6.58 -1.62 -1.49
C LEU A 421 -6.44 -0.42 -0.53
N ILE A 422 -7.56 0.06 0.02
CA ILE A 422 -7.58 1.16 1.00
C ILE A 422 -6.67 0.85 2.20
N ARG A 423 -6.74 -0.36 2.76
CA ARG A 423 -5.93 -0.74 3.93
C ARG A 423 -4.44 -0.84 3.60
N VAL A 424 -4.10 -1.35 2.42
CA VAL A 424 -2.71 -1.49 1.96
C VAL A 424 -2.08 -0.12 1.80
N VAL A 425 -2.73 0.79 1.07
CA VAL A 425 -2.19 2.15 0.85
C VAL A 425 -2.15 2.95 2.16
N GLN A 426 -3.16 2.82 3.02
CA GLN A 426 -3.15 3.48 4.33
C GLN A 426 -1.99 2.99 5.21
N GLY A 427 -1.70 1.68 5.22
CA GLY A 427 -0.56 1.12 5.94
C GLY A 427 0.76 1.66 5.40
N ALA A 428 0.95 1.61 4.08
CA ALA A 428 2.16 2.11 3.43
C ALA A 428 2.42 3.60 3.71
N LEU A 429 1.38 4.45 3.73
CA LEU A 429 1.54 5.86 4.12
C LEU A 429 1.87 6.05 5.59
N ASN A 430 1.34 5.23 6.49
CA ASN A 430 1.64 5.31 7.92
C ASN A 430 3.09 4.89 8.22
N ASP A 431 3.61 3.93 7.44
CA ASP A 431 4.95 3.40 7.55
C ASP A 431 5.99 4.18 6.72
N ASP A 432 5.56 5.26 6.04
CA ASP A 432 6.37 6.08 5.12
C ASP A 432 7.00 5.27 3.97
N ASP A 433 6.32 4.22 3.53
CA ASP A 433 6.76 3.25 2.51
C ASP A 433 5.79 3.22 1.32
N LEU A 434 5.25 4.38 0.91
CA LEU A 434 4.33 4.45 -0.23
C LEU A 434 4.96 3.88 -1.51
N HIS A 435 6.27 4.07 -1.70
CA HIS A 435 7.00 3.59 -2.87
C HIS A 435 6.82 2.08 -3.09
N SER A 436 6.75 1.26 -2.03
CA SER A 436 6.63 -0.20 -2.16
C SER A 436 5.30 -0.66 -2.75
N VAL A 437 4.24 0.16 -2.64
CA VAL A 437 2.91 -0.18 -3.14
C VAL A 437 2.57 0.49 -4.49
N LEU A 438 3.42 1.39 -4.99
CA LEU A 438 3.22 2.02 -6.29
C LEU A 438 3.45 1.03 -7.44
N ASP A 439 2.71 1.22 -8.53
CA ASP A 439 2.86 0.41 -9.73
C ASP A 439 4.10 0.83 -10.52
N HIS A 440 5.20 0.10 -10.33
CA HIS A 440 6.47 0.35 -11.00
C HIS A 440 6.39 0.11 -12.52
N SER A 441 5.38 -0.63 -13.02
CA SER A 441 5.16 -0.79 -14.46
C SER A 441 4.74 0.51 -15.15
N ALA A 442 4.24 1.50 -14.39
CA ALA A 442 3.89 2.82 -14.89
C ALA A 442 5.12 3.75 -15.07
N GLY A 443 6.32 3.26 -14.76
CA GLY A 443 7.57 4.03 -14.73
C GLY A 443 7.83 4.66 -13.35
N GLU A 444 8.79 5.58 -13.31
CA GLU A 444 9.23 6.26 -12.08
C GLU A 444 8.20 7.28 -11.63
N TRP A 445 7.45 6.96 -10.57
CA TRP A 445 6.46 7.86 -9.99
C TRP A 445 7.14 9.03 -9.28
N PRO A 446 6.68 10.28 -9.52
CA PRO A 446 7.13 11.40 -8.72
C PRO A 446 6.46 11.31 -7.33
N LEU A 447 7.27 10.97 -6.32
CA LEU A 447 6.79 10.53 -5.00
C LEU A 447 5.88 11.56 -4.32
N VAL A 448 6.19 12.85 -4.43
CA VAL A 448 5.39 13.92 -3.81
C VAL A 448 3.96 13.93 -4.35
N GLN A 449 3.82 13.85 -5.67
CA GLN A 449 2.53 13.84 -6.38
C GLN A 449 1.79 12.51 -6.10
N ALA A 450 2.50 11.38 -6.09
CA ALA A 450 1.94 10.09 -5.75
C ALA A 450 1.38 10.07 -4.32
N GLU A 451 2.08 10.66 -3.35
CA GLU A 451 1.67 10.78 -1.96
C GLU A 451 0.46 11.71 -1.80
N GLN A 452 0.44 12.84 -2.51
CA GLN A 452 -0.74 13.72 -2.56
C GLN A 452 -1.98 12.99 -3.11
N LEU A 453 -1.81 12.22 -4.19
CA LEU A 453 -2.88 11.42 -4.79
C LEU A 453 -3.32 10.27 -3.88
N ALA A 454 -2.40 9.61 -3.18
CA ALA A 454 -2.73 8.56 -2.22
C ALA A 454 -3.56 9.11 -1.06
N ARG A 455 -3.14 10.26 -0.49
CA ARG A 455 -3.89 10.93 0.59
C ARG A 455 -5.28 11.36 0.15
N ILE A 456 -5.42 12.00 -1.02
CA ILE A 456 -6.74 12.43 -1.50
C ILE A 456 -7.62 11.23 -1.84
N GLY A 457 -7.04 10.16 -2.41
CA GLY A 457 -7.74 8.90 -2.67
C GLY A 457 -8.32 8.28 -1.39
N LEU A 458 -7.53 8.25 -0.32
CA LEU A 458 -7.96 7.76 1.00
C LEU A 458 -9.06 8.63 1.60
N GLN A 459 -8.91 9.96 1.60
CA GLN A 459 -9.92 10.90 2.08
C GLN A 459 -11.25 10.77 1.33
N CYS A 460 -11.20 10.60 0.00
CA CYS A 460 -12.36 10.32 -0.83
C CYS A 460 -13.03 8.99 -0.44
N SER A 461 -12.26 7.98 -0.07
CA SER A 461 -12.71 6.64 0.31
C SER A 461 -13.08 6.48 1.80
N GLU A 462 -13.22 7.58 2.55
CA GLU A 462 -13.68 7.54 3.95
C GLU A 462 -15.04 6.85 4.08
N LEU A 463 -15.20 6.03 5.12
CA LEU A 463 -16.46 5.28 5.32
C LEU A 463 -17.65 6.21 5.55
N SER A 464 -17.43 7.34 6.23
CA SER A 464 -18.46 8.36 6.45
C SER A 464 -18.39 9.46 5.38
N ARG A 465 -19.51 9.68 4.69
CA ARG A 465 -19.73 10.70 3.66
C ARG A 465 -19.38 12.11 4.13
N GLN A 466 -19.64 12.42 5.40
CA GLN A 466 -19.38 13.75 5.97
C GLN A 466 -17.88 14.07 6.07
N LYS A 467 -17.02 13.04 6.10
CA LYS A 467 -15.56 13.20 6.11
C LYS A 467 -14.96 13.28 4.71
N ARG A 468 -15.72 12.93 3.68
CA ARG A 468 -15.25 12.96 2.29
C ARG A 468 -15.16 14.41 1.81
N PRO A 469 -14.10 14.78 1.08
CA PRO A 469 -13.95 16.12 0.53
C PRO A 469 -14.94 16.38 -0.60
N ASP A 470 -15.32 17.65 -0.79
CA ASP A 470 -16.02 18.09 -2.00
C ASP A 470 -15.09 17.96 -3.23
N LEU A 471 -15.61 17.44 -4.34
CA LEU A 471 -14.80 17.20 -5.52
C LEU A 471 -14.18 18.48 -6.09
N GLN A 472 -14.89 19.61 -6.08
CA GLN A 472 -14.37 20.85 -6.67
C GLN A 472 -13.51 21.65 -5.69
N ARG A 473 -13.96 21.79 -4.44
CA ARG A 473 -13.31 22.64 -3.43
C ARG A 473 -12.16 21.93 -2.73
N GLY A 474 -12.22 20.61 -2.60
CA GLY A 474 -11.18 19.79 -1.98
C GLY A 474 -10.32 19.08 -3.03
N VAL A 475 -10.91 18.17 -3.78
CA VAL A 475 -10.16 17.20 -4.61
C VAL A 475 -9.51 17.86 -5.84
N TRP A 476 -10.25 18.66 -6.58
CA TRP A 476 -9.76 19.35 -7.79
C TRP A 476 -8.58 20.29 -7.50
N ARG A 477 -8.57 20.94 -6.33
CA ARG A 477 -7.47 21.84 -5.93
C ARG A 477 -6.14 21.11 -5.76
N VAL A 478 -6.17 19.82 -5.42
CA VAL A 478 -4.98 18.98 -5.31
C VAL A 478 -4.59 18.42 -6.68
N ILE A 479 -5.56 17.99 -7.50
CA ILE A 479 -5.29 17.31 -8.77
C ILE A 479 -4.90 18.29 -9.90
N GLU A 480 -5.52 19.47 -9.99
CA GLU A 480 -5.29 20.42 -11.08
C GLU A 480 -3.82 20.88 -11.20
N PRO A 481 -3.12 21.25 -10.11
CA PRO A 481 -1.74 21.72 -10.18
C PRO A 481 -0.73 20.65 -10.59
N ILE A 482 -0.97 19.39 -10.21
CA ILE A 482 -0.04 18.27 -10.45
C ILE A 482 0.35 18.15 -11.93
N ILE A 483 -0.58 18.43 -12.86
CA ILE A 483 -0.30 18.31 -14.31
C ILE A 483 0.34 19.59 -14.89
N LYS A 484 0.22 20.74 -14.22
CA LYS A 484 0.81 22.01 -14.71
C LYS A 484 2.32 22.06 -14.47
N GLU A 485 2.83 21.35 -13.46
CA GLU A 485 4.25 21.32 -13.13
C GLU A 485 5.08 20.49 -14.14
N ASP A 486 4.48 19.51 -14.82
CA ASP A 486 5.20 18.61 -15.74
C ASP A 486 5.28 19.09 -17.20
N HIS A 487 4.52 20.13 -17.58
CA HIS A 487 4.52 20.66 -18.95
C HIS A 487 5.56 21.79 -19.18
N VAL A 488 6.69 21.78 -18.48
CA VAL A 488 7.84 22.65 -18.81
C VAL A 488 8.90 21.87 -19.61
N PRO A 489 8.77 21.72 -20.93
CA PRO A 489 9.91 21.35 -21.76
C PRO A 489 10.87 22.54 -21.84
N LEU A 490 12.02 22.44 -21.16
CA LEU A 490 13.39 22.97 -21.41
C LEU A 490 13.66 24.15 -22.38
N SER A 491 12.68 25.02 -22.66
CA SER A 491 12.79 26.17 -23.56
C SER A 491 12.43 27.50 -22.88
N GLN A 492 12.09 27.49 -21.60
CA GLN A 492 11.67 28.69 -20.85
C GLN A 492 12.81 29.56 -20.31
N SER A 493 14.07 29.36 -20.73
CA SER A 493 15.16 30.29 -20.38
C SER A 493 15.04 31.67 -21.03
N PHE A 494 14.05 31.91 -21.91
CA PHE A 494 13.87 33.21 -22.58
C PHE A 494 12.62 34.01 -22.17
N ARG A 495 11.72 33.48 -21.31
CA ARG A 495 10.50 34.23 -20.91
C ARG A 495 10.58 34.95 -19.56
N SER A 496 11.64 34.74 -18.78
CA SER A 496 11.81 35.35 -17.45
C SER A 496 12.18 36.85 -17.46
N MET A 497 11.96 37.59 -18.56
CA MET A 497 12.28 39.03 -18.61
C MET A 497 11.11 39.95 -18.89
N PHE A 498 9.87 39.48 -19.05
CA PHE A 498 8.74 40.38 -19.23
C PHE A 498 7.52 40.01 -18.39
N SER A 499 7.31 40.88 -17.40
CA SER A 499 6.04 41.30 -16.81
C SER A 499 5.49 40.52 -15.62
N GLU A 500 5.77 41.07 -14.44
CA GLU A 500 4.81 41.19 -13.35
C GLU A 500 3.51 41.87 -13.81
N SER A 501 2.43 41.58 -13.08
CA SER A 501 1.14 42.30 -13.05
C SER A 501 0.15 42.14 -14.23
N SER A 502 -0.61 41.05 -14.22
CA SER A 502 -2.08 41.05 -14.40
C SER A 502 -2.63 39.63 -14.49
N ARG A 503 -3.88 39.42 -14.05
CA ARG A 503 -4.63 38.16 -14.23
C ARG A 503 -4.81 37.90 -15.73
N THR A 504 -3.90 37.15 -16.36
CA THR A 504 -4.02 36.79 -17.77
C THR A 504 -4.85 35.53 -17.92
N VAL A 505 -6.02 35.65 -18.54
CA VAL A 505 -6.76 34.53 -19.11
C VAL A 505 -5.84 33.85 -20.13
N ALA A 506 -5.49 32.58 -19.91
CA ALA A 506 -4.62 31.84 -20.80
C ALA A 506 -5.36 31.54 -22.12
N MET A 507 -4.82 32.03 -23.23
CA MET A 507 -5.39 31.83 -24.57
C MET A 507 -5.21 30.38 -25.04
N PRO A 508 -6.26 29.70 -25.54
CA PRO A 508 -6.15 28.36 -26.06
C PRO A 508 -5.12 28.27 -27.19
N SER A 509 -4.25 27.26 -27.12
CA SER A 509 -3.15 27.08 -28.07
C SER A 509 -3.62 26.82 -29.51
N TYR A 510 -4.83 26.30 -29.72
CA TYR A 510 -5.41 26.10 -31.05
C TYR A 510 -5.88 27.40 -31.74
N PHE A 511 -5.86 28.54 -31.05
CA PHE A 511 -6.02 29.86 -31.68
C PHE A 511 -4.69 30.45 -32.15
N LEU A 512 -3.56 29.85 -31.77
CA LEU A 512 -2.24 30.24 -32.24
C LEU A 512 -1.92 29.55 -33.56
N CYS A 513 -1.30 30.28 -34.48
CA CYS A 513 -0.75 29.72 -35.69
C CYS A 513 0.38 28.74 -35.30
N PRO A 514 0.36 27.50 -35.81
CA PRO A 514 1.37 26.52 -35.42
C PRO A 514 2.81 26.89 -35.80
N ILE A 515 3.00 27.68 -36.86
CA ILE A 515 4.34 28.11 -37.33
C ILE A 515 4.82 29.33 -36.55
N SER A 516 4.01 30.38 -36.50
CA SER A 516 4.43 31.68 -35.96
C SER A 516 4.12 31.85 -34.47
N GLN A 517 3.33 30.94 -33.87
CA GLN A 517 2.93 30.97 -32.47
C GLN A 517 2.27 32.29 -32.05
N VAL A 518 1.64 32.99 -33.01
CA VAL A 518 0.83 34.20 -32.79
C VAL A 518 -0.64 33.91 -33.05
N LEU A 519 -1.52 34.70 -32.45
CA LEU A 519 -2.97 34.59 -32.64
C LEU A 519 -3.34 34.72 -34.12
N MET A 520 -4.08 33.74 -34.64
CA MET A 520 -4.54 33.76 -36.04
C MET A 520 -5.62 34.83 -36.26
N ARG A 521 -5.32 35.80 -37.12
CA ARG A 521 -6.25 36.85 -37.57
C ARG A 521 -6.95 36.45 -38.87
N ASP A 522 -6.20 35.85 -39.79
CA ASP A 522 -6.74 35.27 -41.01
C ASP A 522 -6.39 33.77 -41.11
N PRO A 523 -7.10 32.91 -40.35
CA PRO A 523 -6.83 31.48 -40.36
C PRO A 523 -7.16 30.86 -41.73
N GLN A 524 -6.17 30.19 -42.34
CA GLN A 524 -6.24 29.52 -43.64
C GLN A 524 -5.91 28.03 -43.47
N VAL A 525 -6.69 27.16 -44.10
CA VAL A 525 -6.47 25.71 -44.13
C VAL A 525 -5.58 25.36 -45.32
N ALA A 526 -4.47 24.66 -45.08
CA ALA A 526 -3.63 24.11 -46.15
C ALA A 526 -4.14 22.72 -46.58
N ALA A 527 -3.57 22.17 -47.67
CA ALA A 527 -3.98 20.87 -48.21
C ALA A 527 -3.83 19.67 -47.26
N ASP A 528 -3.05 19.82 -46.18
CA ASP A 528 -2.87 18.86 -45.10
C ASP A 528 -4.02 18.88 -44.06
N GLY A 529 -4.95 19.82 -44.17
CA GLY A 529 -6.06 20.01 -43.23
C GLY A 529 -5.72 20.82 -41.98
N PHE A 530 -4.48 21.30 -41.83
CA PHE A 530 -4.09 22.16 -40.71
C PHE A 530 -4.40 23.63 -41.01
N THR A 531 -4.71 24.39 -39.96
CA THR A 531 -5.00 25.82 -40.05
C THR A 531 -3.81 26.65 -39.60
N TYR A 532 -3.46 27.67 -40.37
CA TYR A 532 -2.32 28.56 -40.17
C TYR A 532 -2.75 30.02 -40.31
N GLU A 533 -1.93 30.96 -39.86
CA GLU A 533 -2.07 32.37 -40.24
C GLU A 533 -1.72 32.52 -41.73
N ALA A 534 -2.55 33.24 -42.49
CA ALA A 534 -2.41 33.39 -43.94
C ALA A 534 -1.00 33.85 -44.35
N ASP A 535 -0.49 34.89 -43.70
CA ASP A 535 0.82 35.45 -44.01
C ASP A 535 1.98 34.50 -43.65
N ALA A 536 1.83 33.74 -42.57
CA ALA A 536 2.85 32.78 -42.14
C ALA A 536 2.93 31.59 -43.12
N LEU A 537 1.77 31.09 -43.56
CA LEU A 537 1.68 30.02 -44.53
C LEU A 537 2.16 30.46 -45.92
N ARG A 538 1.80 31.67 -46.37
CA ARG A 538 2.31 32.22 -47.64
C ARG A 538 3.82 32.35 -47.64
N ARG A 539 4.42 32.94 -46.59
CA ARG A 539 5.88 33.03 -46.49
C ARG A 539 6.55 31.66 -46.52
N TRP A 540 5.95 30.66 -45.89
CA TRP A 540 6.46 29.29 -45.93
C TRP A 540 6.49 28.72 -47.36
N LEU A 541 5.38 28.84 -48.09
CA LEU A 541 5.27 28.37 -49.47
C LEU A 541 6.15 29.19 -50.43
N ASP A 542 6.19 30.51 -50.29
CA ASP A 542 7.00 31.42 -51.11
C ASP A 542 8.52 31.22 -50.89
N SER A 543 8.91 30.61 -49.76
CA SER A 543 10.30 30.23 -49.47
C SER A 543 10.75 28.98 -50.23
N GLY A 544 9.89 28.40 -51.08
CA GLY A 544 10.18 27.22 -51.88
C GLY A 544 9.91 25.88 -51.17
N HIS A 545 9.21 25.89 -50.03
CA HIS A 545 8.79 24.66 -49.35
C HIS A 545 7.50 24.12 -49.98
N ASP A 546 7.51 22.83 -50.34
CA ASP A 546 6.35 22.06 -50.81
C ASP A 546 5.79 21.11 -49.74
N THR A 547 6.25 21.25 -48.49
CA THR A 547 5.88 20.39 -47.36
C THR A 547 5.03 21.12 -46.31
N SER A 548 4.21 20.34 -45.61
CA SER A 548 3.39 20.75 -44.48
C SER A 548 4.28 21.31 -43.36
N PRO A 549 4.06 22.54 -42.91
CA PRO A 549 4.79 23.13 -41.80
C PRO A 549 4.67 22.34 -40.48
N MET A 550 3.58 21.57 -40.32
CA MET A 550 3.31 20.78 -39.10
C MET A 550 3.82 19.36 -39.15
N THR A 551 3.75 18.72 -40.33
CA THR A 551 4.01 17.28 -40.45
C THR A 551 5.23 16.95 -41.30
N ASN A 552 5.83 17.97 -41.95
CA ASN A 552 6.92 17.84 -42.90
C ASN A 552 6.64 16.87 -44.06
N LYS A 553 5.36 16.59 -44.35
CA LYS A 553 4.90 15.78 -45.49
C LYS A 553 4.59 16.66 -46.68
N THR A 554 4.87 16.20 -47.89
CA THR A 554 4.56 16.94 -49.14
C THR A 554 3.07 17.28 -49.21
N LEU A 555 2.75 18.54 -49.49
CA LEU A 555 1.38 19.01 -49.69
C LEU A 555 0.90 18.59 -51.09
N SER A 556 -0.36 18.17 -51.21
CA SER A 556 -0.94 17.77 -52.49
C SER A 556 -1.17 18.95 -53.45
N ASN A 557 -1.28 20.17 -52.92
CA ASN A 557 -1.29 21.43 -53.65
C ASN A 557 -0.90 22.60 -52.72
N SER A 558 -0.68 23.78 -53.29
CA SER A 558 -0.40 25.03 -52.56
C SER A 558 -1.65 25.89 -52.33
N ASP A 559 -2.85 25.34 -52.58
CA ASP A 559 -4.09 26.08 -52.43
C ASP A 559 -4.46 26.20 -50.94
N THR A 560 -5.00 27.35 -50.57
CA THR A 560 -5.42 27.65 -49.19
C THR A 560 -6.90 27.97 -49.13
N ILE A 561 -7.60 27.43 -48.13
CA ILE A 561 -9.05 27.66 -47.94
C ILE A 561 -9.25 28.50 -46.67
N PRO A 562 -9.95 29.65 -46.73
CA PRO A 562 -10.23 30.45 -45.54
C PRO A 562 -11.05 29.67 -44.49
N ASN A 563 -10.57 29.63 -43.25
CA ASN A 563 -11.25 28.98 -42.14
C ASN A 563 -12.14 29.98 -41.38
N HIS A 564 -13.28 30.34 -41.97
CA HIS A 564 -14.23 31.29 -41.37
C HIS A 564 -14.77 30.82 -40.00
N SER A 565 -14.87 29.50 -39.78
CA SER A 565 -15.30 28.91 -38.51
C SER A 565 -14.28 29.20 -37.40
N MET A 566 -12.99 28.96 -37.66
CA MET A 566 -11.92 29.26 -36.71
C MET A 566 -11.83 30.77 -36.44
N ARG A 567 -11.94 31.60 -37.48
CA ARG A 567 -11.95 33.06 -37.34
C ARG A 567 -13.09 33.55 -36.44
N SER A 568 -14.29 33.01 -36.62
CA SER A 568 -15.45 33.35 -35.79
C SER A 568 -15.29 32.88 -34.34
N ALA A 569 -14.72 31.68 -34.13
CA ALA A 569 -14.45 31.15 -32.80
C ALA A 569 -13.43 32.01 -32.03
N ILE A 570 -12.38 32.48 -32.71
CA ILE A 570 -11.38 33.40 -32.15
C ILE A 570 -12.03 34.73 -31.76
N GLN A 571 -12.85 35.32 -32.65
CA GLN A 571 -13.53 36.58 -32.38
C GLN A 571 -14.49 36.48 -31.19
N GLU A 572 -15.26 35.39 -31.11
CA GLU A 572 -16.19 35.17 -30.00
C GLU A 572 -15.43 34.97 -28.67
N TYR A 573 -14.32 34.23 -28.68
CA TYR A 573 -13.47 34.06 -27.51
C TYR A 573 -12.89 35.39 -27.02
N LEU A 574 -12.38 36.24 -27.91
CA LEU A 574 -11.85 37.56 -27.54
C LEU A 574 -12.94 38.48 -27.01
N ARG A 575 -14.15 38.41 -27.57
CA ARG A 575 -15.33 39.16 -27.11
C ARG A 575 -15.73 38.76 -25.69
N GLN A 576 -15.83 37.45 -25.42
CA GLN A 576 -16.21 36.92 -24.10
C GLN A 576 -15.19 37.30 -23.01
N ASN A 577 -13.91 37.41 -23.37
CA ASN A 577 -12.83 37.70 -22.43
C ASN A 577 -12.39 39.17 -22.40
N LYS A 578 -13.14 40.09 -23.05
CA LYS A 578 -12.81 41.53 -23.16
C LYS A 578 -11.40 41.81 -23.72
N MET A 579 -10.91 40.97 -24.63
CA MET A 579 -9.58 41.09 -25.25
C MET A 579 -9.66 41.61 -26.71
N GLN A 580 -10.66 42.42 -27.02
CA GLN A 580 -10.95 42.86 -28.39
C GLN A 580 -9.82 43.71 -29.01
N GLU A 581 -9.00 44.37 -28.19
CA GLU A 581 -7.85 45.17 -28.64
C GLU A 581 -6.78 44.35 -29.39
N LEU A 582 -6.69 43.03 -29.14
CA LEU A 582 -5.72 42.14 -29.82
C LEU A 582 -6.00 41.95 -31.33
N PHE A 583 -7.22 42.22 -31.78
CA PHE A 583 -7.59 42.20 -33.20
C PHE A 583 -7.46 43.57 -33.88
N ALA A 584 -7.33 44.65 -33.10
CA ALA A 584 -7.37 46.04 -33.60
C ALA A 584 -5.98 46.66 -33.87
N LEU A 585 -4.89 46.03 -33.41
CA LEU A 585 -3.52 46.51 -33.60
C LEU A 585 -2.77 45.66 -34.63
N GLY A 586 -2.92 45.96 -35.91
CA GLY A 586 -2.00 45.53 -36.97
C GLY A 586 -2.60 45.72 -38.35
#